data_AF-A0ABD5DW01-F1
#
_entry.id   AF-A0ABD5DW01-F1
#
_cell.length_a   1.000
_cell.length_b   1.000
_cell.length_c   1.000
_cell.angle_alpha   90.00
_cell.angle_beta   90.00
_cell.angle_gamma   90.00
#
_symmetry.space_group_name_H-M   'P 1'
#
loop_
_entity.id
_entity.type
_entity.pdbx_description
1 polymer ?
#
loop_
_entity_poly.entity_id
_entity_poly.type
_entity_poly.pdbx_seq_one_letter_code
_entity_poly.pdbx_strand_id
1 'polypeptide(L)'
;MRTSEKQVKPIEIDDINIIENEKTKKAITAAALGNAIEWFDFGVYGYVAYVLGKVFFPDTSPSVQMIAALATFSVPFIFRPLGGLFFGHLGDKYGRQKVLAITVIIMSISTFGIGLIPSYETIGLWAPILLL
;
A
#
# COMPACT_ATOMS: atom_id res chain seq x y z
N MET A 1 22.00 15.58 49.32
CA MET A 1 21.36 15.43 47.99
C MET A 1 21.70 16.66 47.16
N ARG A 2 22.58 16.54 46.15
CA ARG A 2 22.91 17.65 45.23
C ARG A 2 22.20 17.38 43.91
N THR A 3 21.20 18.20 43.59
CA THR A 3 20.54 18.21 42.29
C THR A 3 21.51 18.74 41.24
N SER A 4 21.88 17.90 40.28
CA SER A 4 22.64 18.31 39.10
C SER A 4 21.71 19.13 38.21
N GLU A 5 21.87 20.45 38.25
CA GLU A 5 21.24 21.35 37.26
C GLU A 5 21.85 21.03 35.89
N LYS A 6 21.08 20.38 35.02
CA LYS A 6 21.45 20.20 33.62
C LYS A 6 21.45 21.58 32.97
N GLN A 7 22.63 22.09 32.61
CA GLN A 7 22.77 23.25 31.73
C GLN A 7 22.03 22.97 30.42
N VAL A 8 20.91 23.68 30.22
CA VAL A 8 20.18 23.67 28.96
C VAL A 8 20.90 24.66 28.03
N LYS A 9 21.45 24.17 26.92
CA LYS A 9 22.05 25.04 25.90
C LYS A 9 20.98 25.96 25.28
N PRO A 10 21.29 27.24 25.02
CA PRO A 10 20.40 28.12 24.25
C PRO A 10 20.19 27.58 22.83
N ILE A 11 18.96 27.66 22.33
CA ILE A 11 18.60 27.25 20.96
C ILE A 11 19.22 28.27 19.99
N GLU A 12 19.98 27.80 19.01
CA GLU A 12 20.56 28.64 17.95
C GLU A 12 19.61 28.72 16.74
N ILE A 13 19.76 29.74 15.89
CA ILE A 13 18.88 29.92 14.71
C ILE A 13 18.99 28.72 13.76
N ASP A 14 20.16 28.07 13.72
CA ASP A 14 20.41 26.88 12.90
C ASP A 14 19.66 25.64 13.42
N ASP A 15 19.18 25.64 14.66
CA ASP A 15 18.32 24.59 15.21
C ASP A 15 16.85 24.73 14.77
N ILE A 16 16.48 25.86 14.14
CA ILE A 16 15.12 26.14 13.70
C ILE A 16 14.92 25.55 12.30
N ASN A 17 14.23 24.42 12.24
CA ASN A 17 13.85 23.80 10.98
C ASN A 17 12.71 24.61 10.32
N ILE A 18 13.05 25.47 9.36
CA ILE A 18 12.06 26.29 8.63
C ILE A 18 11.33 25.40 7.62
N ILE A 19 10.10 25.03 7.98
CA ILE A 19 9.22 24.24 7.12
C ILE A 19 8.61 25.17 6.06
N GLU A 20 8.99 25.00 4.80
CA GLU A 20 8.31 25.66 3.69
C GLU A 20 6.87 25.14 3.56
N ASN A 21 5.89 26.03 3.79
CA ASN A 21 4.46 25.72 3.71
C ASN A 21 4.05 25.05 2.39
N GLU A 22 4.63 25.46 1.26
CA GLU A 22 4.35 24.89 -0.07
C GLU A 22 4.81 23.43 -0.20
N LYS A 23 5.99 23.09 0.30
CA LYS A 23 6.50 21.71 0.28
C LYS A 23 5.64 20.79 1.15
N THR A 24 5.24 21.27 2.31
CA THR A 24 4.36 20.51 3.23
C THR A 24 2.98 20.29 2.64
N LYS A 25 2.36 21.33 2.03
CA LYS A 25 1.08 21.17 1.33
C LYS A 25 1.18 20.12 0.22
N LYS A 26 2.21 20.18 -0.63
CA LYS A 26 2.44 19.18 -1.68
C LYS A 26 2.60 17.77 -1.11
N ALA A 27 3.35 17.60 -0.03
CA ALA A 27 3.53 16.30 0.62
C ALA A 27 2.22 15.73 1.18
N ILE A 28 1.42 16.58 1.83
CA ILE A 28 0.10 16.19 2.35
C ILE A 28 -0.85 15.80 1.21
N THR A 29 -0.91 16.60 0.14
CA THR A 29 -1.75 16.29 -1.03
C THR A 29 -1.32 14.98 -1.69
N ALA A 30 -0.03 14.73 -1.84
CA ALA A 30 0.49 13.47 -2.39
C ALA A 30 0.11 12.27 -1.50
N ALA A 31 0.25 12.39 -0.18
CA ALA A 31 -0.16 11.34 0.76
C ALA A 31 -1.68 11.08 0.71
N ALA A 32 -2.48 12.15 0.64
CA ALA A 32 -3.93 12.03 0.54
C ALA A 32 -4.37 11.38 -0.77
N LEU A 33 -3.77 11.74 -1.90
CA LEU A 33 -4.01 11.11 -3.19
C LEU A 33 -3.60 9.64 -3.19
N GLY A 34 -2.44 9.30 -2.61
CA GLY A 34 -2.01 7.91 -2.46
C GLY A 34 -3.03 7.07 -1.69
N ASN A 35 -3.52 7.58 -0.56
CA ASN A 35 -4.56 6.92 0.22
C ASN A 35 -5.88 6.81 -0.57
N ALA A 36 -6.27 7.84 -1.31
CA ALA A 36 -7.48 7.79 -2.15
C ALA A 36 -7.39 6.74 -3.25
N ILE A 37 -6.23 6.62 -3.91
CA ILE A 37 -5.98 5.59 -4.94
C ILE A 37 -6.05 4.19 -4.32
N GLU A 38 -5.45 4.00 -3.15
CA GLU A 38 -5.51 2.73 -2.43
C GLU A 38 -6.97 2.33 -2.15
N TRP A 39 -7.78 3.24 -1.61
CA TRP A 39 -9.20 2.99 -1.37
C TRP A 39 -10.02 2.79 -2.65
N PHE A 40 -9.66 3.47 -3.74
CA PHE A 40 -10.27 3.26 -5.03
C PHE A 40 -10.06 1.82 -5.51
N ASP A 41 -8.83 1.29 -5.44
CA ASP A 41 -8.53 -0.09 -5.83
C ASP A 41 -9.33 -1.11 -4.99
N PHE A 42 -9.45 -0.91 -3.67
CA PHE A 42 -10.30 -1.77 -2.83
C PHE A 42 -11.78 -1.70 -3.21
N GLY A 43 -12.28 -0.50 -3.50
CA GLY A 43 -13.66 -0.29 -3.93
C GLY A 43 -13.96 -0.98 -5.26
N VAL A 44 -13.08 -0.81 -6.25
CA VAL A 44 -13.20 -1.46 -7.56
C VAL A 44 -13.11 -2.98 -7.40
N TYR A 45 -12.14 -3.50 -6.64
CA TYR A 45 -12.02 -4.93 -6.38
C TYR A 45 -13.30 -5.50 -5.77
N GLY A 46 -13.82 -4.87 -4.72
CA GLY A 46 -15.06 -5.30 -4.07
C GLY A 46 -16.25 -5.31 -5.02
N TYR A 47 -16.34 -4.32 -5.91
CA TYR A 47 -17.37 -4.24 -6.94
C TYR A 47 -17.26 -5.39 -7.97
N VAL A 48 -16.04 -5.71 -8.43
CA VAL A 48 -15.81 -6.76 -9.42
C VAL A 48 -15.62 -8.16 -8.83
N ALA A 49 -15.61 -8.31 -7.50
CA ALA A 49 -15.29 -9.58 -6.82
C ALA A 49 -16.14 -10.76 -7.31
N TYR A 50 -17.42 -10.54 -7.59
CA TYR A 50 -18.29 -11.57 -8.16
C TYR A 50 -17.83 -12.05 -9.55
N VAL A 51 -17.43 -11.11 -10.42
CA VAL A 51 -16.91 -11.41 -11.75
C VAL A 51 -15.55 -12.10 -11.64
N LEU A 52 -14.67 -11.64 -10.76
CA LEU A 52 -13.38 -12.28 -10.49
C LEU A 52 -13.55 -13.72 -10.02
N GLY A 53 -14.50 -13.99 -9.12
CA GLY A 53 -14.82 -15.35 -8.68
C GLY A 53 -15.19 -16.28 -9.84
N LYS A 54 -15.99 -15.79 -10.80
CA LYS A 54 -16.37 -16.55 -12.00
C LYS A 54 -15.22 -16.78 -12.98
N VAL A 55 -14.41 -15.74 -13.22
CA VAL A 55 -13.33 -15.76 -14.21
C VAL A 55 -12.13 -16.58 -13.73
N PHE A 56 -11.82 -16.51 -12.43
CA PHE A 56 -10.63 -17.14 -11.86
C PHE A 56 -10.90 -18.49 -11.20
N PHE A 57 -12.15 -18.82 -10.86
CA PHE A 57 -12.53 -20.09 -10.23
C PHE A 57 -13.74 -20.79 -10.88
N PRO A 58 -13.79 -20.92 -12.23
CA PRO A 58 -14.98 -21.37 -12.95
C PRO A 58 -15.48 -22.76 -12.56
N ASP A 59 -14.58 -23.67 -12.19
CA ASP A 59 -14.87 -25.09 -11.90
C ASP A 59 -15.44 -25.33 -10.48
N THR A 60 -15.66 -24.27 -9.69
CA THR A 60 -16.09 -24.38 -8.29
C THR A 60 -17.55 -23.99 -8.10
N SER A 61 -18.19 -24.42 -7.01
CA SER A 61 -19.57 -24.00 -6.72
C SER A 61 -19.66 -22.47 -6.54
N PRO A 62 -20.79 -21.82 -6.89
CA PRO A 62 -20.93 -20.36 -6.80
C PRO A 62 -20.60 -19.79 -5.41
N SER A 63 -20.90 -20.54 -4.35
CA SER A 63 -20.57 -20.16 -2.98
C SER A 63 -19.06 -20.12 -2.73
N VAL A 64 -18.31 -21.11 -3.25
CA VAL A 64 -16.86 -21.19 -3.07
C VAL A 64 -16.13 -20.14 -3.91
N GLN A 65 -16.62 -19.84 -5.11
CA GLN A 65 -16.09 -18.74 -5.94
C GLN A 65 -16.13 -17.39 -5.21
N MET A 66 -17.27 -17.08 -4.57
CA MET A 66 -17.42 -15.85 -3.79
C MET A 66 -16.51 -15.84 -2.56
N ILE A 67 -16.40 -16.97 -1.86
CA ILE A 67 -15.48 -17.09 -0.70
C ILE A 67 -14.04 -16.89 -1.13
N ALA A 68 -13.60 -17.45 -2.26
CA ALA A 68 -12.25 -17.29 -2.78
C ALA A 68 -11.93 -15.83 -3.17
N ALA A 69 -12.87 -15.13 -3.82
CA ALA A 69 -12.73 -13.71 -4.12
C ALA A 69 -12.64 -12.85 -2.86
N LEU A 70 -13.47 -13.13 -1.84
CA LEU A 70 -13.41 -12.43 -0.54
C LEU A 70 -12.15 -12.78 0.26
N ALA A 71 -11.67 -14.03 0.17
CA ALA A 71 -10.40 -14.44 0.78
C ALA A 71 -9.23 -13.64 0.18
N THR A 72 -9.24 -13.47 -1.14
CA THR A 72 -8.26 -12.63 -1.85
C THR A 72 -8.35 -11.16 -1.42
N PHE A 73 -9.55 -10.61 -1.23
CA PHE A 73 -9.72 -9.27 -0.64
C PHE A 73 -9.09 -9.12 0.76
N SER A 74 -8.96 -10.22 1.51
CA SER A 74 -8.39 -10.21 2.86
C SER A 74 -6.86 -10.18 2.86
N VAL A 75 -6.22 -10.56 1.75
CA VAL A 75 -4.76 -10.67 1.62
C VAL A 75 -4.03 -9.37 1.97
N PRO A 76 -4.44 -8.19 1.47
CA PRO A 76 -3.76 -6.94 1.80
C PRO A 76 -3.79 -6.58 3.29
N PHE A 77 -4.76 -7.07 4.07
CA PHE A 77 -4.79 -6.83 5.53
C PHE A 77 -3.67 -7.56 6.27
N ILE A 78 -3.19 -8.68 5.72
CA ILE A 78 -2.05 -9.43 6.27
C ILE A 78 -0.72 -8.80 5.80
N PHE A 79 -0.66 -8.44 4.51
CA PHE A 79 0.57 -7.88 3.92
C PHE A 79 0.82 -6.43 4.32
N ARG A 80 -0.19 -5.62 4.65
CA ARG A 80 -0.01 -4.23 5.09
C ARG A 80 0.88 -4.09 6.34
N PRO A 81 0.65 -4.83 7.44
CA PRO A 81 1.57 -4.82 8.58
C PRO A 81 3.00 -5.19 8.19
N LEU A 82 3.17 -6.22 7.37
CA LEU A 82 4.49 -6.68 6.91
C LEU A 82 5.19 -5.63 6.04
N GLY A 83 4.46 -5.02 5.11
CA GLY A 83 4.93 -3.91 4.28
C GLY A 83 5.27 -2.69 5.13
N GLY A 84 4.44 -2.35 6.11
CA GLY A 84 4.69 -1.25 7.04
C GLY A 84 5.94 -1.45 7.88
N LEU A 85 6.22 -2.68 8.32
CA LEU A 85 7.46 -3.00 9.04
C LEU A 85 8.69 -2.87 8.13
N PHE A 86 8.62 -3.42 6.91
CA PHE A 86 9.75 -3.41 5.98
C PHE A 86 10.01 -2.01 5.40
N PHE A 87 9.00 -1.41 4.76
CA PHE A 87 9.11 -0.08 4.16
C PHE A 87 9.16 1.03 5.20
N GLY A 88 8.63 0.83 6.42
CA GLY A 88 8.81 1.75 7.53
C GLY A 88 10.27 1.85 7.96
N HIS A 89 10.92 0.70 8.21
CA HIS A 89 12.35 0.66 8.52
C HIS A 89 13.20 1.25 7.38
N LEU A 90 12.85 0.92 6.14
CA LEU A 90 13.53 1.45 4.97
C LEU A 90 13.35 2.98 4.84
N GLY A 91 12.16 3.48 5.16
CA GLY A 91 11.82 4.91 5.12
C GLY A 91 12.59 5.71 6.16
N ASP A 92 12.78 5.15 7.35
CA ASP A 92 13.56 5.78 8.41
C ASP A 92 15.08 5.76 8.10
N LYS A 93 15.57 4.77 7.35
CA LYS A 93 17.00 4.67 6.95
C LYS A 93 17.38 5.45 5.68
N TYR A 94 16.53 5.43 4.66
CA TYR A 94 16.85 5.98 3.32
C TYR A 94 16.05 7.25 2.96
N GLY A 95 15.13 7.66 3.83
CA GLY A 95 14.30 8.85 3.69
C GLY A 95 12.88 8.54 3.21
N ARG A 96 11.89 9.05 3.96
CA ARG A 96 10.46 8.77 3.77
C ARG A 96 9.94 9.11 2.38
N GLN A 97 10.36 10.24 1.80
CA GLN A 97 9.90 10.65 0.47
C GLN A 97 10.31 9.66 -0.64
N LYS A 98 11.55 9.13 -0.57
CA LYS A 98 12.06 8.20 -1.58
C LYS A 98 11.34 6.86 -1.48
N VAL A 99 11.14 6.36 -0.26
CA VAL A 99 10.45 5.09 -0.05
C VAL A 99 8.98 5.18 -0.45
N LEU A 100 8.31 6.29 -0.13
CA LEU A 100 6.93 6.56 -0.59
C LEU A 100 6.83 6.54 -2.11
N ALA A 101 7.77 7.17 -2.82
CA ALA A 101 7.77 7.15 -4.29
C ALA A 101 7.94 5.73 -4.85
N ILE A 102 8.86 4.95 -4.26
CA ILE A 102 9.08 3.54 -4.64
C ILE A 102 7.81 2.71 -4.43
N THR A 103 7.14 2.84 -3.28
CA THR A 103 5.92 2.08 -3.00
C THR A 103 4.80 2.42 -3.96
N VAL A 104 4.65 3.70 -4.35
CA VAL A 104 3.64 4.12 -5.33
C VAL A 104 3.92 3.54 -6.72
N ILE A 105 5.18 3.51 -7.15
CA ILE A 105 5.59 2.92 -8.43
C ILE A 105 5.33 1.41 -8.43
N ILE A 106 5.73 0.70 -7.37
CA ILE A 106 5.47 -0.73 -7.22
C ILE A 106 3.97 -1.01 -7.30
N MET A 107 3.15 -0.27 -6.55
CA MET A 107 1.70 -0.42 -6.56
C MET A 107 1.12 -0.21 -7.96
N SER A 108 1.54 0.84 -8.66
CA SER A 108 1.06 1.15 -10.01
C SER A 108 1.42 0.06 -11.02
N ILE A 109 2.64 -0.48 -10.95
CA ILE A 109 3.08 -1.59 -11.81
C ILE A 109 2.29 -2.86 -11.51
N SER A 110 2.05 -3.17 -10.23
CA SER A 110 1.25 -4.34 -9.83
C SER A 110 -0.20 -4.21 -10.30
N THR A 111 -0.86 -3.06 -10.09
CA THR A 111 -2.23 -2.82 -10.55
C THR A 111 -2.33 -2.92 -12.07
N PHE A 112 -1.36 -2.39 -12.80
CA PHE A 112 -1.27 -2.59 -14.25
C PHE A 112 -1.09 -4.06 -14.64
N GLY A 113 -0.23 -4.79 -13.89
CA GLY A 113 0.00 -6.22 -14.06
C GLY A 113 -1.27 -7.05 -13.91
N ILE A 114 -2.13 -6.73 -12.93
CA ILE A 114 -3.43 -7.39 -12.73
C ILE A 114 -4.30 -7.28 -13.99
N GLY A 115 -4.31 -6.13 -14.66
CA GLY A 115 -5.05 -5.93 -15.90
C GLY A 115 -4.53 -6.74 -17.10
N LEU A 116 -3.29 -7.22 -17.04
CA LEU A 116 -2.68 -8.06 -18.08
C LEU A 116 -2.84 -9.57 -17.82
N ILE A 117 -3.39 -9.98 -16.67
CA ILE A 117 -3.52 -11.39 -16.32
C ILE A 117 -4.54 -12.06 -17.26
N PRO A 118 -4.13 -13.10 -18.03
CA PRO A 118 -5.04 -13.90 -18.84
C PRO A 118 -6.06 -14.67 -17.98
N SER A 119 -7.21 -15.00 -18.57
CA SER A 119 -8.26 -15.75 -17.88
C SER A 119 -7.80 -17.15 -17.45
N TYR A 120 -8.54 -17.76 -16.52
CA TYR A 120 -8.29 -19.14 -16.08
C TYR A 120 -8.28 -20.14 -17.24
N GLU A 121 -9.08 -19.93 -18.28
CA GLU A 121 -9.07 -20.77 -19.48
C GLU A 121 -7.72 -20.77 -20.21
N THR A 122 -6.93 -19.70 -20.08
CA THR A 122 -5.64 -19.55 -20.79
C THR A 122 -4.46 -20.11 -19.99
N ILE A 123 -4.41 -19.83 -18.69
CA ILE A 123 -3.23 -20.14 -17.85
C ILE A 123 -3.55 -20.99 -16.60
N GLY A 124 -4.80 -21.44 -16.45
CA GLY A 124 -5.24 -22.31 -15.35
C GLY A 124 -5.02 -21.70 -13.98
N LEU A 125 -4.54 -22.51 -13.03
CA LEU A 125 -4.29 -22.11 -11.63
C LEU A 125 -3.30 -20.94 -11.48
N TRP A 126 -2.49 -20.63 -12.50
CA TRP A 126 -1.60 -19.47 -12.46
C TRP A 126 -2.35 -18.14 -12.50
N ALA A 127 -3.58 -18.10 -13.07
CA ALA A 127 -4.40 -16.89 -13.11
C ALA A 127 -4.72 -16.35 -11.70
N PRO A 128 -5.31 -17.15 -10.78
CA PRO A 128 -5.55 -16.69 -9.42
C PRO A 128 -4.26 -16.51 -8.60
N ILE A 129 -3.18 -17.25 -8.90
CA ILE A 129 -1.89 -17.09 -8.20
C ILE A 129 -1.22 -15.75 -8.55
N LEU A 130 -1.23 -15.34 -9.82
CA LEU A 130 -0.69 -14.06 -10.25
C LEU A 130 -1.53 -12.86 -9.79
N LEU A 131 -2.80 -13.12 -9.47
CA LEU A 131 -3.71 -12.11 -8.95
C LEU A 131 -3.51 -11.85 -7.44
N LEU A 132 -2.87 -12.78 -6.71
CA LEU A 132 -2.49 -12.64 -5.30
C LEU A 132 -1.19 -11.84 -5.14
#